data_AF-A0A349BAT4-F1
#
_entry.id   AF-A0A349BAT4-F1
#
_cell.length_a   1.000
_cell.length_b   1.000
_cell.length_c   1.000
_cell.angle_alpha   90.00
_cell.angle_beta   90.00
_cell.angle_gamma   90.00
#
_symmetry.space_group_name_H-M   'P 1'
#
loop_
_entity.id
_entity.type
_entity.pdbx_description
1 polymer ?
#
loop_
_entity_poly.entity_id
_entity_poly.type
_entity_poly.pdbx_seq_one_letter_code
_entity_poly.pdbx_strand_id
1 'polypeptide(L)' 'VRDQLRGWWGAQVDGWVHLRTDAIVHGQPNQSPPFAPKQAVAVRPGLWVCGDHRDTGSIQGAMFSGRRCAEAVLAASA' A
#
# COMPACT_ATOMS: atom_id res chain seq x y z
N VAL A 1 -11.38 -4.62 19.42
CA VAL A 1 -11.81 -3.27 18.99
C VAL A 1 -12.91 -2.69 19.85
N ARG A 2 -14.03 -3.40 20.12
CA ARG A 2 -15.18 -2.85 20.87
C ARG A 2 -14.80 -2.14 22.18
N ASP A 3 -13.92 -2.71 23.00
CA ASP A 3 -13.50 -2.08 24.25
C ASP A 3 -12.69 -0.79 24.03
N GLN A 4 -11.81 -0.76 23.03
CA GLN A 4 -11.10 0.47 22.63
C GLN A 4 -12.07 1.53 22.11
N LEU A 5 -13.03 1.13 21.27
CA LEU A 5 -14.06 2.03 20.75
C LEU A 5 -14.92 2.58 21.90
N ARG A 6 -15.31 1.75 22.89
CA ARG A 6 -16.02 2.22 24.09
C ARG A 6 -15.21 3.28 24.84
N GLY A 7 -13.88 3.14 24.89
CA GLY A 7 -13.00 4.15 25.47
C GLY A 7 -13.03 5.50 24.75
N TRP A 8 -13.21 5.54 23.43
CA TRP A 8 -13.23 6.80 22.65
C TRP A 8 -14.64 7.39 22.48
N TRP A 9 -15.68 6.56 22.35
CA TRP A 9 -17.04 6.99 22.01
C TRP A 9 -18.09 6.71 23.09
N GLY A 10 -17.75 6.01 24.17
CA GLY A 10 -18.66 5.73 25.28
C GLY A 10 -19.71 4.65 24.98
N ALA A 11 -20.78 4.64 25.77
CA ALA A 11 -21.79 3.57 25.79
C ALA A 11 -22.59 3.40 24.49
N GLN A 12 -22.62 4.41 23.62
CA GLN A 12 -23.30 4.30 22.31
C GLN A 12 -22.75 3.16 21.45
N VAL A 13 -21.48 2.79 21.66
CA VAL A 13 -20.83 1.67 20.97
C VAL A 13 -21.54 0.35 21.26
N ASP A 14 -22.20 0.21 22.41
CA ASP A 14 -22.92 -1.02 22.77
C ASP A 14 -24.13 -1.28 21.86
N GLY A 15 -24.67 -0.24 21.22
CA GLY A 15 -25.71 -0.36 20.20
C GLY A 15 -25.20 -0.66 18.78
N TRP A 16 -23.88 -0.62 18.55
CA TRP A 16 -23.32 -0.85 17.21
C TRP A 16 -23.30 -2.34 16.85
N VAL A 17 -23.81 -2.65 15.65
CA VAL A 17 -23.79 -3.99 15.06
C VAL A 17 -22.52 -4.17 14.23
N HIS A 18 -21.77 -5.23 14.50
CA HIS A 18 -20.59 -5.59 13.71
C HIS A 18 -21.03 -6.12 12.34
N LEU A 19 -20.49 -5.55 11.26
CA LEU A 19 -20.83 -5.95 9.89
C LEU A 19 -19.84 -6.98 9.34
N ARG A 20 -18.53 -6.71 9.47
CA ARG A 20 -17.48 -7.50 8.83
C ARG A 20 -16.12 -7.24 9.48
N THR A 21 -15.27 -8.26 9.50
CA THR A 21 -13.84 -8.13 9.78
C THR A 21 -13.08 -8.80 8.64
N ASP A 22 -12.13 -8.07 8.06
CA ASP A 22 -11.22 -8.60 7.06
C ASP A 22 -9.81 -8.65 7.64
N ALA A 23 -9.25 -9.87 7.72
CA ALA A 23 -7.87 -10.08 8.13
C ALA A 23 -6.97 -10.15 6.89
N ILE A 24 -6.22 -9.08 6.62
CA ILE A 24 -5.29 -9.03 5.49
C ILE A 24 -3.87 -9.22 6.04
N VAL A 25 -3.32 -10.43 5.89
CA VAL A 25 -2.00 -10.81 6.44
C VAL A 25 -0.87 -9.91 5.93
N HIS A 26 -0.96 -9.45 4.68
CA HIS A 26 -0.01 -8.53 4.05
C HIS A 26 -0.72 -7.24 3.63
N GLY A 27 -1.32 -6.54 4.60
CA GLY A 27 -2.14 -5.36 4.34
C GLY A 27 -1.39 -4.15 3.81
N GLN A 28 -0.10 -4.00 4.14
CA GLN A 28 0.76 -2.92 3.65
C GLN A 28 2.22 -3.40 3.50
N PRO A 29 3.02 -2.77 2.61
CA PRO A 29 4.44 -3.05 2.52
C PRO A 29 5.19 -2.58 3.77
N ASN A 30 6.32 -3.23 4.08
CA ASN A 30 7.20 -2.75 5.13
C ASN A 30 7.88 -1.44 4.70
N GLN A 31 7.69 -0.37 5.49
CA GLN A 31 8.32 0.93 5.31
C GLN A 31 9.04 1.41 6.58
N SER A 32 9.48 0.48 7.44
CA SER A 32 10.28 0.82 8.62
C SER A 32 11.55 1.61 8.22
N PRO A 33 11.99 2.56 9.06
CA PRO A 33 13.22 3.30 8.79
C PRO A 33 14.46 2.39 8.69
N PRO A 34 15.43 2.71 7.80
CA PRO A 34 15.40 3.82 6.84
C PRO A 34 14.47 3.53 5.64
N PHE A 35 13.63 4.50 5.30
CA PHE A 35 12.68 4.38 4.19
C PHE A 35 13.29 4.88 2.87
N ALA A 36 13.26 4.04 1.84
CA ALA A 36 13.80 4.33 0.50
C ALA A 36 12.69 4.29 -0.58
N PRO A 37 11.99 5.42 -0.83
CA PRO A 37 10.99 5.51 -1.90
C PRO A 37 11.64 5.47 -3.28
N LYS A 38 10.80 5.41 -4.32
CA LYS A 38 11.24 5.41 -5.73
C LYS A 38 12.22 4.27 -6.07
N GLN A 39 11.96 3.07 -5.55
CA GLN A 39 12.77 1.90 -5.87
C GLN A 39 12.71 1.59 -7.38
N ALA A 40 13.74 0.89 -7.88
CA ALA A 40 13.90 0.56 -9.30
C ALA A 40 12.66 -0.15 -9.88
N VAL A 41 12.28 0.16 -11.12
CA VAL A 41 11.12 -0.49 -11.77
C VAL A 41 11.54 -1.57 -12.77
N ALA A 42 12.80 -1.54 -13.23
CA ALA A 42 13.39 -2.61 -14.03
C ALA A 42 14.00 -3.67 -13.11
N VAL A 43 13.59 -4.92 -13.26
CA VAL A 43 14.15 -6.05 -12.48
C VAL A 43 15.24 -6.76 -13.28
N ARG A 44 14.93 -7.04 -14.55
CA ARG A 44 15.83 -7.68 -15.54
C ARG A 44 15.26 -7.43 -16.96
N PRO A 45 15.98 -7.75 -18.05
CA PRO A 45 15.49 -7.53 -19.40
C PRO A 45 14.08 -8.12 -19.61
N GLY A 46 13.14 -7.29 -20.06
CA GLY A 46 11.75 -7.67 -20.29
C GLY A 46 10.90 -7.88 -19.02
N LEU A 47 11.44 -7.71 -17.80
CA LEU A 47 10.69 -7.83 -16.55
C LEU A 47 10.72 -6.54 -15.74
N TRP A 48 9.52 -6.04 -15.45
CA TRP A 48 9.30 -4.78 -14.77
C TRP A 48 8.38 -4.98 -13.57
N VAL A 49 8.51 -4.11 -12.57
CA VAL A 49 7.72 -4.17 -11.34
C VAL A 49 7.26 -2.77 -10.92
N CYS A 50 6.00 -2.67 -10.53
CA CYS A 50 5.40 -1.49 -9.92
C CYS A 50 4.44 -1.90 -8.79
N GLY A 51 4.06 -0.94 -7.97
CA GLY A 51 3.25 -1.14 -6.77
C GLY A 51 3.66 -0.17 -5.67
N ASP A 52 2.83 -0.05 -4.65
CA ASP A 52 3.10 0.77 -3.46
C ASP A 52 4.43 0.41 -2.77
N HIS A 53 4.80 -0.87 -2.77
CA HIS A 53 6.10 -1.35 -2.30
C HIS A 53 7.32 -0.81 -3.08
N ARG A 54 7.13 -0.27 -4.30
CA ARG A 54 8.20 0.39 -5.07
C ARG A 54 8.28 1.90 -4.81
N ASP A 55 7.37 2.45 -4.02
CA ASP A 55 7.33 3.86 -3.68
C ASP A 55 6.84 4.07 -2.23
N THR A 56 5.76 4.81 -2.01
CA THR A 56 5.08 4.90 -0.71
C THR A 56 3.98 3.84 -0.60
N GLY A 57 3.76 3.31 0.61
CA GLY A 57 2.71 2.35 1.00
C GLY A 57 1.32 2.99 0.95
N SER A 58 0.94 3.50 -0.23
CA SER A 58 -0.26 4.27 -0.48
C SER A 58 -0.75 4.03 -1.91
N ILE A 59 -2.03 4.33 -2.14
CA ILE A 59 -2.62 4.30 -3.49
C ILE A 59 -1.86 5.23 -4.44
N GLN A 60 -1.44 6.41 -3.96
CA GLN A 60 -0.66 7.36 -4.77
C GLN A 60 0.74 6.82 -5.11
N GLY A 61 1.41 6.17 -4.16
CA GLY A 61 2.69 5.52 -4.41
C GLY A 61 2.61 4.40 -5.44
N ALA A 62 1.54 3.59 -5.37
CA ALA A 62 1.26 2.57 -6.38
C ALA A 62 1.09 3.18 -7.78
N MET A 63 0.21 4.18 -7.92
CA MET A 63 -0.03 4.83 -9.22
C MET A 63 1.23 5.54 -9.76
N PHE A 64 2.01 6.19 -8.89
CA PHE A 64 3.23 6.88 -9.29
C PHE A 64 4.32 5.90 -9.75
N SER A 65 4.54 4.80 -9.03
CA SER A 65 5.46 3.75 -9.48
C SER A 65 5.00 3.09 -10.79
N GLY A 66 3.69 2.93 -10.98
CA GLY A 66 3.11 2.42 -12.22
C GLY A 66 3.44 3.30 -13.42
N ARG A 67 3.33 4.63 -13.28
CA ARG A 67 3.73 5.59 -14.31
C ARG A 67 5.22 5.48 -14.65
N ARG A 68 6.09 5.50 -13.65
CA ARG A 68 7.55 5.34 -13.85
C ARG A 68 7.88 4.03 -14.57
N CYS A 69 7.19 2.95 -14.22
CA CYS A 69 7.35 1.65 -14.87
C CYS A 69 6.95 1.72 -16.35
N ALA A 70 5.79 2.31 -16.67
CA ALA A 70 5.35 2.46 -18.05
C ALA A 70 6.31 3.33 -18.89
N GLU A 71 6.79 4.45 -18.35
CA GLU A 71 7.79 5.30 -19.00
C GLU A 71 9.08 4.53 -19.30
N ALA A 72 9.56 3.72 -18.36
CA ALA A 72 10.76 2.91 -18.54
C ALA A 72 10.58 1.80 -19.58
N VAL A 73 9.40 1.17 -19.63
CA VAL A 73 9.04 0.17 -20.66
C VAL A 73 9.03 0.80 -22.06
N LEU A 74 8.41 1.97 -22.21
CA LEU A 74 8.35 2.70 -23.47
C LEU A 74 9.74 3.10 -23.96
N ALA A 75 10.60 3.59 -23.06
CA ALA A 75 11.98 3.97 -23.37
C ALA A 75 12.86 2.77 -23.77
N ALA A 76 12.61 1.58 -23.22
CA ALA A 76 13.34 0.36 -23.56
C ALA A 76 12.86 -0.34 -24.83
N SER A 77 11.71 0.08 -25.37
CA SER A 77 11.09 -0.47 -26.58
C SER A 77 11.29 0.43 -27.81
N ALA A 78 11.91 1.59 -27.62
CA ALA A 78 12.37 2.49 -28.67
C ALA A 78 13.79 2.12 -29.11
#